data_AF-A0A1X0Y5V2-F1
#
_entry.id   AF-A0A1X0Y5V2-F1
#
_cell.length_a   1.000
_cell.length_b   1.000
_cell.length_c   1.000
_cell.angle_alpha   90.00
_cell.angle_beta   90.00
_cell.angle_gamma   90.00
#
_symmetry.space_group_name_H-M   'P 1'
#
loop_
_entity.id
_entity.type
_entity.pdbx_description
1 polymer ?
#
loop_
_entity_poly.entity_id
_entity_poly.type
_entity_poly.pdbx_seq_one_letter_code
_entity_poly.pdbx_strand_id
1 'polypeptide(L)'
;MKSRRLFGRETLWIGFWLVAGGVAVVAYNTWLLCCGVCSVDNLLTLGWPGWILLVANLAAAFIYVIVRRLNFLESQVDTCFCGCQLQPGWRHCPRCGKDRK
;
A
#
# COMPACT_ATOMS: atom_id res chain seq x y z
N MET A 1 8.00 15.50 -13.76
CA MET A 1 6.90 14.69 -14.34
C MET A 1 5.75 14.60 -13.35
N LYS A 2 4.52 14.58 -13.86
CA LYS A 2 3.25 14.88 -13.17
C LYS A 2 2.72 13.65 -12.41
N SER A 3 3.42 13.22 -11.36
CA SER A 3 2.95 12.14 -10.45
C SER A 3 2.18 12.74 -9.26
N ARG A 4 1.04 13.37 -9.54
CA ARG A 4 0.07 13.74 -8.50
C ARG A 4 -1.31 13.36 -9.04
N ARG A 5 -2.02 12.47 -8.33
CA ARG A 5 -3.43 12.04 -8.49
C ARG A 5 -3.72 10.60 -8.98
N LEU A 6 -2.78 9.67 -9.05
CA LEU A 6 -3.14 8.25 -9.22
C LEU A 6 -3.60 7.57 -7.93
N PHE A 7 -3.18 8.06 -6.75
CA PHE A 7 -3.34 7.32 -5.49
C PHE A 7 -4.56 7.70 -4.63
N GLY A 8 -5.31 8.76 -4.91
CA GLY A 8 -6.48 9.11 -4.08
C GLY A 8 -7.67 8.16 -4.27
N ARG A 9 -7.94 7.79 -5.52
CA ARG A 9 -9.11 6.98 -5.91
C ARG A 9 -8.90 5.48 -5.66
N GLU A 10 -7.69 4.99 -5.95
CA GLU A 10 -7.33 3.57 -5.82
C GLU A 10 -7.25 3.12 -4.35
N THR A 11 -6.79 4.00 -3.44
CA THR A 11 -6.70 3.66 -2.01
C THR A 11 -8.07 3.51 -1.35
N LEU A 12 -9.06 4.31 -1.79
CA LEU A 12 -10.46 4.17 -1.36
C LEU A 12 -11.07 2.86 -1.86
N TRP A 13 -10.74 2.47 -3.10
CA TRP A 13 -11.17 1.19 -3.67
C TRP A 13 -10.58 0.01 -2.91
N ILE A 14 -9.28 0.03 -2.60
CA ILE A 14 -8.62 -1.02 -1.79
C ILE A 14 -9.26 -1.11 -0.40
N GLY A 15 -9.48 0.03 0.26
CA GLY A 15 -10.18 0.07 1.55
C GLY A 15 -11.60 -0.50 1.49
N PHE A 16 -12.36 -0.16 0.45
CA PHE A 16 -13.70 -0.70 0.22
C PHE A 16 -13.69 -2.22 0.08
N TRP A 17 -12.79 -2.78 -0.74
CA TRP A 17 -12.69 -4.23 -0.94
C TRP A 17 -12.25 -4.97 0.32
N LEU A 18 -11.36 -4.38 1.13
CA LEU A 18 -10.97 -4.94 2.43
C LEU A 18 -12.15 -4.98 3.41
N VAL A 19 -12.92 -3.89 3.50
CA VAL A 19 -14.11 -3.83 4.35
C VAL A 19 -15.18 -4.81 3.86
N ALA A 20 -15.47 -4.85 2.55
CA ALA A 20 -16.43 -5.78 1.98
C ALA A 20 -16.03 -7.25 2.20
N GLY A 21 -14.74 -7.58 2.06
CA GLY A 21 -14.20 -8.89 2.38
C GLY A 21 -14.37 -9.25 3.86
N GLY A 22 -14.05 -8.32 4.77
CA GLY A 22 -14.25 -8.50 6.21
C GLY A 22 -15.73 -8.72 6.56
N VAL A 23 -16.63 -7.92 6.01
CA VAL A 23 -18.09 -8.06 6.20
C VAL A 23 -18.59 -9.40 5.67
N ALA A 24 -18.12 -9.84 4.51
CA ALA A 24 -18.52 -11.12 3.93
C ALA A 24 -18.08 -12.31 4.80
N VAL A 25 -16.85 -12.27 5.32
CA VAL A 25 -16.34 -13.28 6.26
C VAL A 25 -17.19 -13.28 7.53
N VAL A 26 -17.46 -12.12 8.13
CA VAL A 26 -18.29 -12.04 9.35
C VAL A 26 -19.69 -12.56 9.08
N ALA A 27 -20.36 -12.10 8.02
CA ALA A 27 -21.71 -12.53 7.68
C ALA A 27 -21.83 -14.04 7.44
N TYR A 28 -20.89 -14.62 6.69
CA TYR A 28 -20.86 -16.06 6.43
C TYR A 28 -20.67 -16.88 7.71
N ASN A 29 -19.75 -16.43 8.57
CA ASN A 29 -19.47 -17.08 9.83
C ASN A 29 -20.62 -16.93 10.84
N THR A 30 -21.28 -15.77 10.90
CA THR A 30 -22.49 -15.56 11.72
C THR A 30 -23.64 -16.45 11.24
N TRP A 31 -23.82 -16.59 9.92
CA TRP A 31 -24.82 -17.48 9.33
C TRP A 31 -24.60 -18.94 9.74
N LEU A 32 -23.36 -19.43 9.64
CA LEU A 32 -22.99 -20.78 10.08
C LEU A 32 -23.24 -21.02 11.58
N LEU A 33 -23.04 -19.98 12.40
CA LEU A 33 -23.28 -20.04 13.84
C LEU A 33 -24.79 -20.10 14.15
N CYS A 34 -25.60 -19.30 13.45
CA CYS A 34 -27.07 -19.33 13.57
C CYS A 34 -27.69 -20.66 13.10
N CYS A 35 -27.06 -21.35 12.14
CA CYS A 35 -27.47 -22.70 11.71
C CYS A 35 -26.98 -23.82 12.66
N GLY A 36 -26.29 -23.50 13.77
CA GLY A 36 -25.86 -24.47 14.77
C GLY A 36 -24.69 -25.37 14.35
N VAL A 37 -23.96 -25.01 13.28
CA VAL A 37 -22.90 -25.84 12.68
C VAL A 37 -21.51 -25.52 13.25
N CYS A 38 -21.33 -24.37 13.92
CA CYS A 38 -20.04 -23.94 14.48
C CYS A 38 -20.18 -23.27 15.86
N SER A 39 -19.28 -23.62 16.79
CA SER A 39 -19.07 -22.94 18.06
C SER A 39 -18.32 -21.60 17.86
N VAL A 40 -18.52 -20.63 18.76
CA VAL A 40 -17.89 -19.29 18.68
C VAL A 40 -16.35 -19.38 18.64
N ASP A 41 -15.76 -20.38 19.29
CA ASP A 41 -14.32 -20.65 19.21
C ASP A 41 -13.84 -20.96 17.78
N ASN A 42 -14.65 -21.65 16.97
CA ASN A 42 -14.29 -21.98 15.59
C ASN A 42 -14.32 -20.77 14.64
N LEU A 43 -14.96 -19.65 15.03
CA LEU A 43 -14.94 -18.40 14.24
C LEU A 43 -13.61 -17.66 14.33
N LEU A 44 -12.95 -17.75 15.49
CA LEU A 44 -11.70 -17.05 15.74
C LEU A 44 -10.48 -17.93 15.50
N THR A 45 -10.65 -19.26 15.47
CA THR A 45 -9.59 -20.16 15.00
C THR A 45 -9.47 -20.05 13.49
N LEU A 46 -8.50 -19.25 13.06
CA LEU A 46 -8.14 -19.14 11.67
C LEU A 46 -7.59 -20.50 11.21
N GLY A 47 -8.34 -21.21 10.38
CA GLY A 47 -7.89 -22.46 9.79
C GLY A 47 -6.60 -22.27 8.99
N TRP A 48 -5.87 -23.36 8.73
CA TRP A 48 -4.65 -23.34 7.90
C TRP A 48 -4.74 -22.49 6.63
N PRO A 49 -5.82 -22.56 5.81
CA PRO A 49 -5.95 -21.69 4.63
C PRO A 49 -6.07 -20.20 4.98
N GLY A 50 -6.70 -19.85 6.11
CA GLY A 50 -6.79 -18.47 6.57
C GLY A 50 -5.44 -17.92 7.03
N TRP A 51 -4.61 -18.74 7.70
CA TRP A 51 -3.23 -18.36 8.03
C TRP A 51 -2.39 -18.08 6.80
N ILE A 52 -2.49 -18.92 5.78
CA ILE A 52 -1.78 -18.72 4.51
C ILE A 52 -2.19 -17.38 3.88
N LEU A 53 -3.50 -17.10 3.81
CA LEU A 53 -4.01 -15.83 3.27
C LEU A 53 -3.54 -14.63 4.09
N LEU A 54 -3.54 -14.73 5.41
CA LEU A 54 -3.10 -13.65 6.29
C LEU A 54 -1.61 -13.34 6.10
N VAL A 55 -0.77 -14.38 6.04
CA VAL A 55 0.67 -14.24 5.80
C VAL A 55 0.93 -13.67 4.39
N ALA A 56 0.21 -14.15 3.38
CA ALA A 56 0.35 -13.65 2.01
C ALA A 56 -0.04 -12.17 1.88
N ASN A 57 -1.13 -11.75 2.53
CA ASN A 57 -1.55 -10.35 2.55
C ASN A 57 -0.56 -9.47 3.32
N LEU A 58 -0.01 -9.95 4.44
CA LEU A 58 1.05 -9.26 5.18
C LEU A 58 2.31 -9.07 4.33
N ALA A 59 2.73 -10.11 3.61
CA ALA A 59 3.87 -10.04 2.71
C ALA A 59 3.63 -9.03 1.58
N ALA A 60 2.44 -9.04 0.97
CA ALA A 60 2.07 -8.08 -0.06
C ALA A 60 2.08 -6.63 0.46
N ALA A 61 1.52 -6.40 1.64
CA ALA A 61 1.52 -5.08 2.29
C ALA A 61 2.95 -4.61 2.59
N PHE A 62 3.82 -5.50 3.06
CA PHE A 62 5.22 -5.20 3.34
C PHE A 62 5.99 -4.80 2.07
N ILE A 63 5.85 -5.58 1.00
CA ILE A 63 6.45 -5.27 -0.31
C ILE A 63 5.95 -3.91 -0.81
N TYR A 64 4.65 -3.65 -0.71
CA TYR A 64 4.06 -2.38 -1.12
C TYR A 64 4.68 -1.19 -0.35
N VAL A 65 4.84 -1.30 0.97
CA VAL A 65 5.47 -0.26 1.79
C VAL A 65 6.92 -0.01 1.37
N ILE A 66 7.69 -1.07 1.11
CA ILE A 66 9.09 -0.95 0.64
C ILE A 66 9.14 -0.23 -0.70
N VAL A 67 8.39 -0.71 -1.70
CA VAL A 67 8.37 -0.13 -3.04
C VAL A 67 7.93 1.35 -2.98
N ARG A 68 6.94 1.67 -2.13
CA ARG A 68 6.50 3.05 -1.92
C ARG A 68 7.60 3.93 -1.32
N ARG A 69 8.38 3.42 -0.35
CA ARG A 69 9.51 4.15 0.24
C ARG A 69 10.61 4.38 -0.77
N LEU A 70 10.97 3.37 -1.57
CA LEU A 70 11.97 3.49 -2.62
C LEU A 70 11.57 4.52 -3.68
N ASN A 71 10.33 4.44 -4.19
CA ASN A 71 9.81 5.41 -5.15
C ASN A 71 9.75 6.84 -4.57
N PHE A 72 9.47 7.00 -3.27
CA PHE A 72 9.47 8.31 -2.63
C PHE A 72 10.88 8.90 -2.51
N LEU A 73 11.88 8.08 -2.20
CA LEU A 73 13.28 8.49 -2.16
C LEU A 73 13.80 8.84 -3.55
N GLU A 74 13.48 8.04 -4.57
CA GLU A 74 13.85 8.33 -5.96
C GLU A 74 13.14 9.61 -6.48
N SER A 75 11.95 9.89 -5.98
CA SER A 75 11.20 11.12 -6.29
C SER A 75 11.72 12.37 -5.56
N GLN A 76 12.71 12.29 -4.68
CA GLN A 76 13.33 13.47 -4.10
C GLN A 76 14.12 14.18 -5.22
N VAL A 77 13.50 15.21 -5.78
CA VAL A 77 14.07 16.02 -6.85
C VAL A 77 15.12 16.92 -6.22
N ASP A 78 16.40 16.71 -6.56
CA ASP A 78 17.49 17.55 -6.10
C ASP A 78 17.25 19.01 -6.52
N THR A 79 17.29 19.93 -5.57
CA THR A 79 17.15 21.37 -5.86
C THR A 79 18.50 22.05 -5.87
N CYS A 80 18.78 22.82 -6.92
CA CYS A 80 19.95 23.70 -6.93
C CYS A 80 19.74 24.90 -6.00
N PHE A 81 20.82 25.50 -5.51
CA PHE A 81 20.79 26.80 -4.81
C PHE A 81 20.11 27.93 -5.61
N CYS A 82 20.09 27.86 -6.95
CA CYS A 82 19.38 28.82 -7.78
C CYS A 82 17.84 28.62 -7.79
N GLY A 83 17.32 27.65 -7.04
CA GLY A 83 15.90 27.30 -6.95
C GLY A 83 15.38 26.42 -8.07
N CYS A 84 16.26 25.95 -8.98
CA CYS A 84 15.86 25.06 -10.07
C CYS A 84 15.82 23.60 -9.61
N GLN A 85 14.75 22.88 -9.95
CA GLN A 85 14.63 21.44 -9.74
C GLN A 85 15.47 20.69 -10.79
N LEU A 86 16.45 19.89 -10.36
CA LEU A 86 17.24 19.03 -11.24
C LEU A 86 16.54 17.67 -11.40
N GLN A 87 16.51 17.17 -12.63
CA GLN A 87 16.11 15.78 -12.85
C GLN A 87 17.21 14.82 -12.37
N PRO A 88 16.83 13.61 -11.93
CA PRO A 88 17.81 12.59 -11.53
C PRO A 88 18.79 12.32 -12.68
N GLY A 89 20.10 12.37 -12.37
CA GLY A 89 21.18 12.13 -13.33
C GLY A 89 21.92 13.39 -13.84
N TRP A 90 21.42 14.60 -13.57
CA TRP A 90 22.12 15.83 -13.94
C TRP A 90 23.28 16.14 -12.97
N ARG A 91 24.51 16.29 -13.50
CA ARG A 91 25.70 16.65 -12.69
C ARG A 91 25.79 18.15 -12.39
N HIS A 92 25.38 18.99 -13.34
CA HIS A 92 25.41 20.45 -13.23
C HIS A 92 24.04 21.05 -13.53
N CYS A 93 23.69 22.20 -12.95
CA CYS A 93 22.41 22.85 -13.22
C CYS A 93 22.37 23.47 -14.65
N PRO A 94 21.34 23.22 -15.48
CA PRO A 94 21.23 23.82 -16.83
C PRO A 94 21.11 25.34 -16.81
N ARG A 95 20.65 25.92 -15.68
CA ARG A 95 20.32 27.35 -15.59
C ARG A 95 21.48 28.19 -15.07
N CYS A 96 22.27 27.66 -14.13
CA CYS A 96 23.35 28.42 -13.49
C CYS A 96 24.73 27.74 -13.58
N GLY A 97 24.82 26.53 -14.14
CA GLY A 97 26.07 25.78 -14.29
C GLY A 97 26.70 25.27 -12.99
N LYS A 98 26.13 25.61 -11.82
CA LYS A 98 26.65 25.19 -10.51
C LYS A 98 26.25 23.76 -10.17
N ASP A 99 27.05 23.16 -9.28
CA ASP A 99 26.80 21.85 -8.72
C ASP A 99 25.57 21.83 -7.79
N ARG A 100 25.08 20.62 -7.54
CA ARG A 100 23.98 20.33 -6.61
C ARG A 100 24.38 20.70 -5.17
N LYS A 101 23.38 21.05 -4.36
CA LYS A 101 23.53 21.42 -2.95
C LYS A 101 23.64 20.19 -2.07
#